data_AF-A0A2L2YRZ9-F1
#
_entry.id   AF-A0A2L2YRZ9-F1
#
_cell.length_a   1.000
_cell.length_b   1.000
_cell.length_c   1.000
_cell.angle_alpha   90.00
_cell.angle_beta   90.00
_cell.angle_gamma   90.00
#
_symmetry.space_group_name_H-M   'P 1'
#
loop_
_entity.id
_entity.type
_entity.pdbx_description
1 polymer ?
#
loop_
_entity_poly.entity_id
_entity_poly.type
_entity_poly.pdbx_seq_one_letter_code
_entity_poly.pdbx_strand_id
1 'polypeptide(L)' 'GDYLVTVTVHPGGAIFEGTVRYDAENGISKVMGVSRINMYGKTSWCINSQKLKLYCFCKEQLSLQDLLDLELKQLKLEI' A
#
# COMPACT_ATOMS: atom_id res chain seq x y z
N GLY A 1 -19.73 -16.73 9.18
CA GLY A 1 -19.83 -16.54 7.72
C GLY A 1 -18.47 -16.21 7.15
N ASP A 2 -18.24 -16.53 5.88
CA ASP A 2 -17.00 -16.18 5.17
C ASP A 2 -17.28 -15.03 4.18
N TYR A 3 -16.45 -14.00 4.23
CA TYR A 3 -16.60 -12.76 3.47
C TYR A 3 -15.35 -12.52 2.64
N LEU A 4 -15.54 -12.06 1.40
CA LEU A 4 -14.46 -11.55 0.55
C LEU A 4 -14.42 -10.02 0.69
N VAL A 5 -13.29 -9.49 1.14
CA VAL A 5 -13.11 -8.06 1.37
C VAL A 5 -12.04 -7.55 0.42
N THR A 6 -12.38 -6.53 -0.37
CA THR A 6 -11.45 -5.84 -1.26
C THR A 6 -11.12 -4.47 -0.69
N VAL A 7 -9.84 -4.15 -0.59
CA VAL A 7 -9.37 -2.83 -0.12
C VAL A 7 -8.39 -2.23 -1.12
N THR A 8 -8.52 -0.93 -1.36
CA THR A 8 -7.55 -0.13 -2.11
C THR A 8 -6.77 0.72 -1.14
N VAL A 9 -5.44 0.66 -1.19
CA VAL A 9 -4.58 1.38 -0.25
C VAL A 9 -3.72 2.44 -0.94
N HIS A 10 -3.40 3.47 -0.16
CA HIS A 10 -2.46 4.53 -0.54
C HIS A 10 -1.21 4.47 0.36
N PRO A 11 -0.02 4.81 -0.16
CA PRO A 11 0.29 5.17 -1.55
C PRO A 11 0.40 3.96 -2.50
N GLY A 12 0.39 4.22 -3.81
CA GLY A 12 0.65 3.20 -4.85
C GLY A 12 -0.57 2.43 -5.35
N GLY A 13 -1.77 2.68 -4.82
CA GLY A 13 -3.02 2.14 -5.36
C GLY A 13 -3.07 0.61 -5.35
N ALA A 14 -2.42 -0.04 -4.39
CA ALA A 14 -2.46 -1.49 -4.29
C ALA A 14 -3.88 -1.94 -3.95
N ILE A 15 -4.36 -2.96 -4.66
CA ILE A 15 -5.67 -3.57 -4.42
C ILE A 15 -5.43 -4.94 -3.79
N PHE A 16 -5.88 -5.10 -2.56
CA PHE A 16 -5.81 -6.36 -1.84
C PHE A 16 -7.20 -6.97 -1.71
N GLU A 17 -7.23 -8.29 -1.81
CA GLU A 17 -8.42 -9.09 -1.58
C GLU A 17 -8.12 -10.10 -0.50
N GLY A 18 -8.98 -10.18 0.52
CA GLY A 18 -8.80 -11.07 1.65
C GLY A 18 -10.08 -11.78 2.03
N THR A 19 -9.93 -13.03 2.48
CA THR A 19 -11.05 -13.81 3.03
C THR A 19 -11.10 -13.61 4.54
N VAL A 20 -12.22 -13.10 5.04
CA VAL A 20 -12.47 -12.88 6.47
C VAL A 20 -13.56 -13.82 6.93
N ARG A 21 -13.23 -14.65 7.92
CA ARG A 21 -14.21 -15.47 8.63
C ARG A 21 -14.73 -14.69 9.82
N TYR A 22 -16.02 -14.43 9.84
CA TYR A 22 -16.71 -13.84 10.98
C TYR A 22 -17.46 -14.92 11.75
N ASP A 23 -17.11 -15.04 13.03
CA ASP A 23 -17.83 -15.83 14.01
C ASP A 23 -18.83 -14.92 14.73
N ALA A 24 -20.12 -15.11 14.42
CA ALA A 24 -21.19 -14.30 14.98
C ALA A 24 -21.50 -14.65 16.45
N GLU A 25 -21.16 -15.87 16.89
CA GLU A 25 -21.43 -16.31 18.26
C GLU A 25 -20.44 -15.65 19.24
N ASN A 26 -19.17 -15.58 18.83
CA ASN A 26 -18.11 -14.98 19.65
C ASN A 26 -17.82 -13.51 19.28
N GLY A 27 -18.40 -13.00 18.19
CA GLY A 27 -18.15 -11.65 17.67
C GLY A 27 -16.72 -11.46 17.13
N ILE A 28 -16.05 -12.55 16.75
CA ILE A 28 -14.63 -12.54 16.36
C ILE A 28 -14.50 -12.58 14.84
N SER A 29 -13.61 -11.76 14.29
CA SER A 29 -13.21 -11.82 12.87
C SER A 29 -11.79 -12.35 12.74
N LYS A 30 -11.59 -13.30 11.81
CA LYS A 30 -10.28 -13.88 11.50
C LYS A 30 -9.98 -13.73 10.01
N VAL A 31 -8.83 -13.14 9.69
CA VAL A 31 -8.31 -13.10 8.32
C VAL A 31 -7.69 -14.46 8.00
N MET A 32 -8.19 -15.11 6.95
CA MET A 32 -7.73 -16.43 6.54
C MET A 32 -6.62 -16.35 5.48
N GLY A 33 -6.65 -15.32 4.64
CA GLY A 33 -5.64 -15.07 3.62
C GLY A 33 -5.82 -13.69 2.98
N VAL A 34 -4.73 -13.15 2.43
CA VAL A 34 -4.71 -11.87 1.71
C VAL A 34 -3.88 -12.04 0.45
N SER A 35 -4.39 -11.52 -0.66
CA SER A 35 -3.75 -11.55 -1.98
C SER A 35 -3.75 -10.14 -2.58
N ARG A 36 -2.66 -9.74 -3.24
CA ARG A 36 -2.66 -8.52 -4.07
C ARG A 36 -3.12 -8.88 -5.49
N ILE A 37 -4.13 -8.19 -5.99
CA ILE A 37 -4.77 -8.54 -7.26
C ILE A 37 -4.32 -7.65 -8.44
N ASN A 38 -3.66 -6.52 -8.17
CA ASN A 38 -3.10 -5.65 -9.22
C ASN A 38 -1.57 -5.66 -9.27
N MET A 39 -1.01 -5.30 -10.44
CA MET A 39 0.43 -5.30 -10.66
C MET A 39 1.13 -4.30 -9.72
N TYR A 40 2.20 -4.75 -9.05
CA TYR A 40 3.00 -3.90 -8.16
C TYR A 40 4.14 -3.19 -8.89
N GLY A 41 4.61 -3.74 -10.03
CA GLY A 41 5.57 -3.08 -10.91
C GLY A 41 6.78 -2.52 -10.17
N LYS A 42 7.01 -1.21 -10.30
CA LYS A 42 8.10 -0.51 -9.63
C LYS A 42 7.77 -0.07 -8.20
N THR A 43 6.54 -0.20 -7.68
CA THR A 43 6.20 0.35 -6.35
C THR A 43 6.96 -0.30 -5.20
N SER A 44 7.57 -1.47 -5.39
CA SER A 44 8.33 -2.21 -4.37
C SER A 44 9.80 -2.40 -4.78
N TRP A 45 10.38 -1.46 -5.51
CA TRP A 45 11.74 -1.56 -6.10
C TRP A 45 12.86 -1.77 -5.07
N CYS A 46 12.71 -1.22 -3.86
CA CYS A 46 13.64 -1.27 -2.74
C CYS A 46 13.59 -2.58 -1.93
N ILE A 47 12.69 -3.50 -2.27
CA ILE A 47 12.49 -4.76 -1.51
C ILE A 47 13.04 -5.94 -2.30
N ASN A 48 13.96 -6.70 -1.70
CA ASN A 48 14.51 -7.90 -2.34
C ASN A 48 13.66 -9.16 -2.11
N SER A 49 12.87 -9.20 -1.03
CA SER A 49 12.01 -10.34 -0.72
C SER A 49 10.77 -10.36 -1.61
N GLN A 50 10.64 -11.39 -2.45
CA GLN A 50 9.50 -11.56 -3.35
C GLN A 50 8.16 -11.64 -2.60
N LYS A 51 8.14 -12.22 -1.39
CA LYS A 51 6.93 -12.27 -0.55
C LYS A 51 6.51 -10.88 -0.07
N LEU A 52 7.49 -10.03 0.28
CA LEU A 52 7.21 -8.69 0.80
C LEU A 52 6.90 -7.68 -0.32
N LYS A 53 7.38 -7.90 -1.55
CA LYS A 53 7.04 -7.05 -2.71
C LYS A 53 5.54 -6.89 -2.96
N LEU A 54 4.74 -7.89 -2.56
CA LEU A 54 3.28 -7.83 -2.65
C LEU A 54 2.71 -6.70 -1.77
N TYR A 55 3.29 -6.49 -0.59
CA TYR A 55 2.71 -5.63 0.45
C TYR A 55 3.39 -4.27 0.57
N CYS A 56 4.69 -4.21 0.28
CA CYS A 56 5.48 -3.02 0.51
C CYS A 56 5.34 -1.98 -0.60
N PHE A 57 5.39 -0.73 -0.19
CA PHE A 57 5.57 0.43 -1.06
C PHE A 57 6.87 1.14 -0.69
N CYS A 58 7.72 1.35 -1.69
CA CYS A 58 8.98 2.05 -1.55
C CYS A 58 8.74 3.55 -1.72
N LYS A 59 9.16 4.31 -0.71
CA LYS A 59 9.18 5.76 -0.75
C LYS A 59 10.57 6.24 -1.16
N GLU A 60 10.62 7.33 -1.92
CA GLU A 60 11.86 8.08 -2.06
C GLU A 60 12.13 8.81 -0.76
N GLN A 61 13.32 8.60 -0.19
CA GLN A 61 13.76 9.37 0.96
C GLN A 61 14.32 10.69 0.43
N LEU A 62 13.51 11.73 0.50
CA LEU A 62 13.91 13.08 0.12
C LEU A 62 15.02 13.56 1.06
N SER A 63 16.11 14.06 0.48
CA SER A 63 17.14 14.80 1.19
C SER A 63 16.64 16.20 1.56
N LEU A 64 17.37 16.89 2.44
CA LEU A 64 17.10 18.31 2.74
C LEU A 64 17.16 19.17 1.46
N GLN A 65 17.99 18.79 0.50
CA GLN A 65 18.07 19.48 -0.79
C GLN A 65 16.79 19.27 -1.61
N ASP A 66 16.25 18.05 -1.63
CA ASP A 66 15.01 17.74 -2.36
C ASP A 66 13.79 18.46 -1.73
N LEU A 67 13.77 18.62 -0.41
CA LEU A 67 12.74 19.40 0.29
C LEU A 67 12.80 20.88 -0.11
N LEU A 68 14.02 21.44 -0.20
CA LEU A 68 14.22 22.82 -0.64
C LEU A 68 13.80 23.01 -2.11
N ASP A 69 14.09 22.02 -2.96
CA ASP A 69 13.71 22.05 -4.37
C ASP A 69 12.18 21.90 -4.57
N LEU A 70 11.49 21.18 -3.69
CA LEU A 70 10.02 21.10 -3.67
C LEU A 70 9.38 22.42 -3.24
N GLU A 71 9.91 23.10 -2.22
CA GLU A 71 9.45 24.44 -1.82
C GLU A 71 9.67 25.46 -2.96
N LEU A 72 10.84 25.42 -3.61
CA LEU A 72 11.14 26.25 -4.78
C LEU A 72 10.23 25.96 -5.98
N LYS A 73 9.86 24.70 -6.21
CA LYS A 73 8.89 24.34 -7.25
C LYS A 73 7.50 24.87 -6.95
N GLN A 74 7.06 24.81 -5.69
CA GLN A 74 5.76 25.32 -5.26
C GLN A 74 5.69 26.84 -5.45
N LEU A 75 6.73 27.56 -5.05
CA LEU A 75 6.85 29.01 -5.27
C LEU A 75 6.88 29.40 -6.76
N LYS A 76 7.50 28.58 -7.63
CA LYS A 76 7.52 28.83 -9.09
C LYS A 76 6.20 28.49 -9.79
N LEU A 77 5.31 27.73 -9.16
CA LEU A 77 3.97 27.42 -9.67
C LEU A 77 2.93 28.47 -9.24
N GLU A 78 3.29 29.33 -8.28
CA GLU A 78 2.44 30.39 -7.72
C GLU A 78 2.78 31.79 -8.28
N ILE A 79 3.75 31.89 -9.21
CA ILE A 79 4.13 33.10 -9.98
C ILE A 79 3.90 32.84 -11.47
#